data_AF-A0A0D2MDW8-F1
#
_entry.id   AF-A0A0D2MDW8-F1
#
_cell.length_a   1.000
_cell.length_b   1.000
_cell.length_c   1.000
_cell.angle_alpha   90.00
_cell.angle_beta   90.00
_cell.angle_gamma   90.00
#
_symmetry.space_group_name_H-M   'P 1'
#
loop_
_entity.id
_entity.type
_entity.pdbx_description
1 polymer ?
#
loop_
_entity_poly.entity_id
_entity_poly.type
_entity_poly.pdbx_seq_one_letter_code
_entity_poly.pdbx_strand_id
1 'polypeptide(L)' 'VVFRLRLPDSYPMHPFLASPEYEVEAIIGHRLLGRKHGNRRQYRVRWVGYGPAEDSWISEYDLRNAPELKREYL' A
#
# COMPACT_ATOMS: atom_id res chain seq x y z
N VAL A 1 10.66 0.75 -37.84
CA VAL A 1 10.14 2.10 -37.54
C VAL A 1 9.47 2.04 -36.17
N VAL A 2 10.01 2.74 -35.17
CA VAL A 2 9.47 2.75 -33.79
C VAL A 2 8.49 3.92 -33.69
N PHE A 3 7.21 3.65 -33.54
CA PHE A 3 6.20 4.68 -33.35
C PHE A 3 6.13 5.06 -31.87
N ARG A 4 6.54 6.29 -31.54
CA ARG A 4 6.29 6.89 -30.23
C ARG A 4 4.88 7.49 -30.24
N LEU A 5 3.93 6.76 -29.67
CA LEU A 5 2.58 7.27 -29.43
C LEU A 5 2.66 8.29 -28.27
N ARG A 6 2.18 9.52 -28.46
CA ARG A 6 1.87 10.41 -27.33
C ARG A 6 0.44 10.13 -26.89
N LEU A 7 0.29 9.32 -25.84
CA LEU A 7 -1.00 9.12 -25.19
C LEU A 7 -1.40 10.42 -24.45
N PRO A 8 -2.67 10.87 -24.53
CA PRO A 8 -3.14 11.99 -23.75
C PRO A 8 -3.24 11.62 -22.26
N ASP A 9 -3.03 12.62 -21.41
CA ASP A 9 -2.92 12.53 -19.94
C ASP A 9 -4.09 11.79 -19.27
N SER A 10 -5.25 11.78 -19.92
CA SER A 10 -6.51 11.25 -19.38
C SER A 10 -6.78 9.77 -19.72
N TYR A 11 -5.77 8.97 -20.06
CA TYR A 11 -5.95 7.53 -20.29
C TYR A 11 -5.83 6.73 -18.97
N PRO A 12 -6.91 6.08 -18.50
CA PRO A 12 -6.91 5.26 -17.27
C PRO A 12 -6.20 3.90 -17.43
N MET A 13 -5.48 3.68 -18.54
CA MET A 13 -4.68 2.50 -18.84
C MET A 13 -3.21 2.88 -18.91
N HIS A 14 -2.71 3.62 -17.93
CA HIS A 14 -1.27 3.71 -17.71
C HIS A 14 -0.89 2.53 -16.79
N PRO A 15 -0.14 1.51 -17.27
CA PRO A 15 0.34 0.42 -16.41
C PRO A 15 1.29 0.90 -15.29
N PHE A 16 1.63 2.19 -15.25
CA PHE A 16 2.37 2.83 -14.17
C PHE A 16 1.46 3.42 -13.05
N LEU A 17 0.14 3.41 -13.22
CA LEU A 17 -0.86 3.76 -12.19
C LEU A 17 -1.43 2.53 -11.48
N ALA A 18 -0.98 1.32 -11.85
CA ALA A 18 -1.10 0.17 -10.98
C ALA A 18 -0.26 0.49 -9.74
N SER A 19 -0.93 0.94 -8.67
CA SER A 19 -0.35 1.05 -7.34
C SER A 19 0.47 -0.22 -7.15
N PRO A 20 1.79 -0.13 -6.97
CA PRO A 20 2.64 -1.31 -7.06
C PRO A 20 2.12 -2.34 -6.06
N GLU A 21 1.63 -3.46 -6.59
CA GLU A 21 1.09 -4.57 -5.83
C GLU A 21 2.29 -5.30 -5.21
N TYR A 22 2.75 -4.77 -4.08
CA TYR A 22 3.83 -5.37 -3.33
C TYR A 22 3.25 -6.45 -2.42
N GLU A 23 3.89 -7.62 -2.43
CA GLU A 23 3.49 -8.74 -1.59
C GLU A 23 3.90 -8.47 -0.14
N VAL A 24 2.90 -8.46 0.73
CA VAL A 24 3.06 -8.11 2.13
C VAL A 24 2.98 -9.40 2.94
N GLU A 25 3.99 -9.66 3.76
CA GLU A 25 4.15 -10.90 4.51
C GLU A 25 3.19 -10.94 5.71
N ALA A 26 3.23 -9.89 6.54
CA ALA A 26 2.42 -9.81 7.75
C ALA A 26 2.27 -8.37 8.25
N ILE A 27 1.18 -8.13 8.98
CA ILE A 27 1.01 -6.92 9.78
C ILE A 27 1.74 -7.12 11.11
N ILE A 28 2.78 -6.34 11.34
CA ILE A 28 3.60 -6.41 12.56
C ILE A 28 2.97 -5.62 13.70
N GLY A 29 2.15 -4.62 13.38
CA GLY A 29 1.45 -3.85 14.37
C GLY A 29 0.59 -2.77 13.76
N HIS A 30 -0.17 -2.08 14.60
CA HIS A 30 -0.91 -0.90 14.20
C HIS A 30 -0.71 0.22 15.22
N ARG A 31 -0.78 1.45 14.76
CA ARG A 31 -0.75 2.65 15.61
C ARG A 31 -1.92 3.55 15.26
N LEU A 32 -2.45 4.19 16.29
CA LEU A 32 -3.49 5.20 16.17
C LEU A 32 -2.80 6.56 16.31
N LEU A 33 -2.66 7.30 15.21
CA LEU A 33 -2.26 8.70 15.28
C LEU A 33 -3.51 9.52 15.59
N GLY A 34 -3.64 9.92 16.86
CA GLY A 34 -4.73 10.76 17.33
C GLY A 34 -4.23 11.87 18.26
N ARG A 35 -4.24 13.11 17.78
CA ARG A 35 -4.42 14.29 18.63
C ARG A 35 -5.53 15.14 17.99
N LYS A 36 -6.74 15.07 18.54
CA LYS A 36 -7.86 16.02 18.39
C LYS A 36 -8.80 16.04 17.16
N HIS A 37 -8.52 15.56 15.94
CA HIS A 37 -9.51 15.78 14.85
C HIS A 37 -9.61 14.75 13.71
N GLY A 38 -9.12 13.54 13.92
CA GLY A 38 -9.24 12.48 12.92
C GLY A 38 -8.35 11.32 13.30
N ASN A 39 -8.96 10.26 13.83
CA ASN A 39 -8.24 9.05 14.19
C ASN A 39 -7.68 8.44 12.89
N ARG A 40 -6.41 8.70 12.59
CA ARG A 40 -5.72 8.05 11.48
C ARG A 40 -5.09 6.78 12.01
N ARG A 41 -5.66 5.63 11.62
CA ARG A 41 -5.05 4.32 11.91
C ARG A 41 -4.04 4.00 10.82
N GLN A 42 -2.82 3.66 11.25
CA GLN A 42 -1.76 3.18 10.39
C GLN A 42 -1.37 1.77 10.81
N TYR A 43 -1.04 0.96 9.83
CA TYR A 43 -0.62 -0.43 10.01
C TYR A 43 0.83 -0.56 9.55
N ARG A 44 1.67 -1.14 10.40
CA ARG A 44 3.05 -1.49 10.06
C ARG A 44 3.02 -2.84 9.39
N VAL A 45 3.43 -2.85 8.13
CA VAL A 45 3.49 -4.06 7.33
C VAL A 45 4.93 -4.47 7.05
N ARG A 46 5.18 -5.78 7.03
CA ARG A 46 6.43 -6.37 6.60
C ARG A 46 6.30 -6.86 5.17
N TRP A 47 7.23 -6.50 4.30
CA TRP A 47 7.27 -6.97 2.92
C TRP A 47 7.88 -8.38 2.84
N VAL A 48 7.36 -9.20 1.94
CA VAL A 48 7.90 -10.56 1.72
C VAL A 48 9.36 -10.46 1.26
N GLY A 49 10.24 -11.20 1.95
CA GLY A 49 11.67 -11.24 1.62
C GLY A 49 12.49 -10.03 2.11
N TYR A 50 11.85 -9.07 2.79
CA TYR A 50 12.55 -7.94 3.41
C TYR A 50 12.49 -8.01 4.94
N GLY A 51 13.58 -7.58 5.57
CA GLY A 51 13.71 -7.61 7.02
C GLY A 51 12.88 -6.54 7.75
N PRO A 52 12.90 -6.53 9.10
CA PRO A 52 12.28 -5.50 9.94
C PRO A 52 12.85 -4.08 9.75
N ALA A 53 13.88 -3.91 8.91
CA ALA A 53 14.40 -2.60 8.56
C ALA A 53 13.56 -1.90 7.48
N GLU A 54 12.88 -2.69 6.64
CA GLU A 54 12.16 -2.23 5.45
C GLU A 54 10.64 -2.13 5.70
N ASP A 55 10.20 -2.45 6.91
CA ASP A 55 8.79 -2.37 7.25
C ASP A 55 8.26 -0.95 7.11
N SER A 56 7.05 -0.86 6.59
CA SER A 56 6.45 0.40 6.18
C SER A 56 5.12 0.60 6.88
N TRP A 57 4.83 1.85 7.21
CA TRP A 57 3.56 2.24 7.81
C TRP A 57 2.58 2.65 6.72
N ILE A 58 1.63 1.79 6.42
CA ILE A 58 0.58 2.06 5.44
C ILE A 58 -0.72 2.48 6.13
N SER A 59 -1.56 3.23 5.41
CA SER A 59 -2.86 3.64 5.93
C SER A 59 -3.87 2.48 5.82
N GLU A 60 -4.97 2.57 6.57
CA GLU A 60 -6.06 1.59 6.41
C GLU A 60 -6.65 1.58 4.98
N TYR A 61 -6.52 2.69 4.25
CA TYR A 61 -6.94 2.78 2.84
C TYR A 61 -6.03 1.95 1.93
N ASP A 62 -4.72 2.05 2.09
CA ASP A 62 -3.74 1.25 1.33
C ASP A 62 -3.84 -0.24 1.67
N LEU A 63 -4.10 -0.56 2.95
CA LEU A 63 -4.29 -1.94 3.41
C LEU A 63 -5.57 -2.58 2.83
N ARG A 64 -6.49 -1.80 2.24
CA ARG A 64 -7.68 -2.35 1.57
C ARG A 64 -7.32 -3.34 0.46
N ASN A 65 -6.15 -3.22 -0.15
CA ASN A 65 -5.66 -4.18 -1.14
C ASN A 65 -5.27 -5.55 -0.56
N ALA A 66 -5.07 -5.67 0.76
CA ALA A 66 -4.70 -6.91 1.43
C ALA A 66 -5.65 -7.23 2.60
N PRO A 67 -6.93 -7.58 2.31
CA PRO A 67 -7.91 -7.88 3.35
C PRO A 67 -7.59 -9.15 4.14
N GLU A 68 -6.89 -10.10 3.54
CA GLU A 68 -6.46 -11.35 4.17
C GLU A 68 -5.51 -11.12 5.35
N LEU A 69 -4.52 -10.24 5.19
CA LEU A 69 -3.58 -9.89 6.26
C LEU A 69 -4.26 -9.16 7.41
N LYS A 70 -5.23 -8.29 7.09
CA LYS A 70 -6.03 -7.61 8.11
C LYS A 70 -6.87 -8.61 8.91
N ARG A 71 -7.37 -9.68 8.26
CA ARG A 71 -8.14 -10.74 8.92
C ARG A 71 -7.26 -11.63 9.79
N GLU A 72 -6.04 -11.95 9.37
CA GLU A 72 -5.10 -12.73 10.19
C GLU A 72 -4.67 -11.96 11.46
N TYR A 73 -4.60 -10.63 11.37
CA TYR A 73 -4.16 -9.77 12.46
C TYR A 73 -5.26 -9.41 13.49
N LEU A 74 -6.54 -9.41 13.10
CA LEU A 74 -7.70 -9.05 13.94
C LEU A 74 -8.37 -10.27 14.58
#